data_AF-A0A661C915-F1
#
_entry.id   AF-A0A661C915-F1
#
_cell.length_a   1.000
_cell.length_b   1.000
_cell.length_c   1.000
_cell.angle_alpha   90.00
_cell.angle_beta   90.00
_cell.angle_gamma   90.00
#
_symmetry.space_group_name_H-M   'P 1'
#
loop_
_entity.id
_entity.type
_entity.pdbx_description
1 polymer ?
#
loop_
_entity_poly.entity_id
_entity_poly.type
_entity_poly.pdbx_seq_one_letter_code
_entity_poly.pdbx_strand_id
1 'polypeptide(L)'
;GTVSFLLVLAWQQDVLYLLYTTDRSKISVAISLLYIFVTIHCAMRVFNISSQINDSRKVESMIINEKNLKLVVSENKVKIDNETFLPDCLVTDYIHDLISKTNAERENPDARNTGSDHIEYYESKLKSPHEIGWFTADIMIKMGLLGTIVGFILMLGSVSNLRDFDVTTMQKILSYMSSGMGTALYTTLAGLVCSMLAATQYQMLDRSSDDLIDSIRHLTRVYVLPRLS
;
A
#
# COMPACT_ATOMS: atom_id res chain seq x y z
N GLY A 1 -2.66 12.00 -10.39
CA GLY A 1 -3.06 12.40 -11.75
C GLY A 1 -4.12 11.48 -12.32
N THR A 2 -3.72 10.27 -12.72
CA THR A 2 -4.59 9.27 -13.39
C THR A 2 -5.83 8.85 -12.58
N VAL A 3 -5.67 8.55 -11.29
CA VAL A 3 -6.80 8.16 -10.41
C VAL A 3 -7.83 9.28 -10.27
N SER A 4 -7.37 10.51 -10.03
CA SER A 4 -8.25 11.68 -9.91
C SER A 4 -8.98 11.98 -11.23
N PHE A 5 -8.32 11.76 -12.37
CA PHE A 5 -8.92 11.95 -13.69
C PHE A 5 -10.03 10.93 -13.97
N LEU A 6 -9.79 9.65 -13.67
CA LEU A 6 -10.80 8.59 -13.82
C LEU A 6 -12.00 8.83 -12.90
N LEU A 7 -11.78 9.33 -11.68
CA LEU A 7 -12.85 9.64 -10.74
C LEU A 7 -13.72 10.81 -11.21
N VAL A 8 -13.11 11.85 -11.80
CA VAL A 8 -13.84 12.98 -12.41
C VAL A 8 -14.65 12.53 -13.61
N LEU A 9 -14.10 11.67 -14.49
CA LEU A 9 -14.84 11.11 -15.61
C LEU A 9 -16.03 10.26 -15.16
N ALA A 10 -15.85 9.43 -14.13
CA ALA A 10 -16.92 8.61 -13.57
C ALA A 10 -18.04 9.45 -12.94
N TRP A 11 -17.69 10.58 -12.33
CA TRP A 11 -18.66 11.55 -11.83
C TRP A 11 -19.40 12.26 -12.97
N GLN A 12 -18.69 12.69 -14.00
CA GLN A 12 -19.25 13.42 -15.13
C GLN A 12 -20.21 12.59 -15.99
N GLN A 13 -20.01 11.26 -16.05
CA GLN A 13 -20.88 10.35 -16.79
C GLN A 13 -22.06 9.79 -15.97
N ASP A 14 -22.33 10.33 -14.76
CA ASP A 14 -23.35 9.83 -13.82
C ASP A 14 -23.22 8.35 -13.44
N VAL A 15 -22.07 7.72 -13.74
CA VAL A 15 -21.82 6.29 -13.49
C VAL A 15 -21.87 6.01 -11.99
N LEU A 16 -21.35 6.93 -11.18
CA LEU A 16 -21.39 6.81 -9.71
C LEU A 16 -22.82 6.93 -9.17
N TYR A 17 -23.62 7.85 -9.71
CA TYR A 17 -25.03 7.99 -9.33
C TYR A 17 -25.80 6.71 -9.68
N LEU A 18 -25.65 6.22 -10.91
CA LEU A 18 -26.27 5.00 -11.40
C LEU A 18 -25.84 3.76 -10.60
N LEU A 19 -24.58 3.66 -10.21
CA LEU A 19 -24.03 2.60 -9.37
C LEU A 19 -24.77 2.53 -8.02
N TYR A 20 -24.86 3.65 -7.30
CA TYR A 20 -25.43 3.68 -5.95
C TYR A 20 -26.96 3.61 -5.95
N THR A 21 -27.64 4.13 -6.98
CA THR A 21 -29.10 4.02 -7.07
C THR A 21 -29.56 2.63 -7.47
N THR A 22 -28.76 1.91 -8.25
CA THR A 22 -29.11 0.57 -8.76
C THR A 22 -28.79 -0.53 -7.76
N ASP A 23 -27.72 -0.37 -6.97
CA ASP A 23 -27.33 -1.34 -5.95
C ASP A 23 -28.23 -1.29 -4.71
N ARG A 24 -29.22 -2.20 -4.65
CA ARG A 24 -30.10 -2.37 -3.49
C ARG A 24 -29.39 -2.97 -2.26
N SER A 25 -28.30 -3.71 -2.46
CA SER A 25 -27.55 -4.39 -1.39
C SER A 25 -26.67 -3.44 -0.58
N LYS A 26 -26.34 -2.28 -1.16
CA LYS A 26 -25.39 -1.29 -0.62
C LYS A 26 -23.95 -1.81 -0.47
N ILE A 27 -23.61 -2.95 -1.07
CA ILE A 27 -22.26 -3.51 -1.07
C ILE A 27 -21.30 -2.56 -1.82
N SER A 28 -21.76 -1.92 -2.89
CA SER A 28 -20.96 -0.95 -3.66
C SER A 28 -20.52 0.22 -2.80
N VAL A 29 -21.35 0.69 -1.87
CA VAL A 29 -20.98 1.73 -0.89
C VAL A 29 -19.86 1.24 0.03
N ALA A 30 -19.96 0.01 0.52
CA ALA A 30 -18.92 -0.59 1.36
C ALA A 30 -17.59 -0.73 0.60
N ILE A 31 -17.63 -1.17 -0.66
CA ILE A 31 -16.45 -1.23 -1.55
C ILE A 31 -15.83 0.17 -1.71
N SER A 32 -16.64 1.19 -1.96
CA SER A 32 -16.16 2.56 -2.15
C SER A 32 -15.56 3.17 -0.88
N LEU A 33 -16.15 2.93 0.29
CA LEU A 33 -15.57 3.36 1.57
C LEU A 33 -14.24 2.68 1.85
N LEU A 34 -14.16 1.37 1.61
CA LEU A 34 -12.92 0.61 1.73
C LEU A 34 -11.84 1.14 0.78
N TYR A 35 -12.24 1.53 -0.44
CA TYR A 35 -11.33 2.11 -1.43
C TYR A 35 -10.76 3.46 -0.98
N ILE A 36 -11.62 4.35 -0.48
CA ILE A 36 -11.18 5.64 0.05
C ILE A 36 -10.19 5.44 1.20
N PHE A 37 -10.49 4.52 2.13
CA PHE A 37 -9.59 4.19 3.24
C PHE A 37 -8.22 3.71 2.75
N VAL A 38 -8.20 2.78 1.80
CA VAL A 38 -6.97 2.27 1.17
C VAL A 38 -6.18 3.38 0.48
N THR A 39 -6.84 4.24 -0.28
CA THR A 39 -6.17 5.33 -0.99
C THR A 39 -5.58 6.36 -0.03
N ILE A 40 -6.26 6.67 1.08
CA ILE A 40 -5.71 7.52 2.14
C ILE A 40 -4.49 6.86 2.79
N HIS A 41 -4.58 5.57 3.12
CA HIS A 41 -3.45 4.81 3.67
C HIS A 41 -2.24 4.82 2.72
N CYS A 42 -2.47 4.54 1.43
CA CYS A 42 -1.43 4.60 0.42
C CYS A 42 -0.82 6.01 0.30
N ALA A 43 -1.64 7.07 0.31
CA ALA A 43 -1.14 8.43 0.23
C ALA A 43 -0.22 8.78 1.42
N MET A 44 -0.63 8.47 2.65
CA MET A 44 0.20 8.69 3.85
C MET A 44 1.54 7.94 3.75
N ARG A 45 1.52 6.69 3.28
CA ARG A 45 2.72 5.87 3.11
C ARG A 45 3.66 6.43 2.05
N VAL A 46 3.13 6.88 0.92
CA VAL A 46 3.91 7.55 -0.14
C VAL A 46 4.62 8.78 0.42
N PHE A 47 3.94 9.61 1.22
CA PHE A 47 4.58 10.78 1.84
C PHE A 47 5.72 10.39 2.78
N ASN A 48 5.52 9.38 3.61
CA ASN A 48 6.56 8.91 4.54
C ASN A 48 7.78 8.34 3.80
N ILE A 49 7.56 7.46 2.82
CA ILE A 49 8.65 6.87 2.02
C ILE A 49 9.36 7.96 1.19
N SER A 50 8.61 8.90 0.61
CA SER A 50 9.19 10.01 -0.14
C SER A 50 10.09 10.90 0.73
N SER A 51 9.67 11.20 1.97
CA SER A 51 10.52 11.92 2.93
C SER A 51 11.79 11.13 3.24
N GLN A 52 11.66 9.82 3.51
CA GLN A 52 12.81 8.97 3.81
C GLN A 52 13.81 8.86 2.64
N ILE A 53 13.32 8.76 1.39
CA ILE A 53 14.18 8.79 0.19
C ILE A 53 14.91 10.13 0.09
N ASN A 54 14.22 11.25 0.32
CA ASN A 54 14.84 12.57 0.25
C ASN A 54 15.91 12.75 1.33
N ASP A 55 15.66 12.29 2.55
CA ASP A 55 16.62 12.37 3.65
C ASP A 55 17.79 11.40 3.44
N SER A 56 17.54 10.21 2.88
CA SER A 56 18.59 9.28 2.43
C SER A 56 19.52 9.92 1.40
N ARG A 57 18.98 10.65 0.42
CA ARG A 57 19.80 11.35 -0.58
C ARG A 57 20.64 12.47 0.02
N LYS A 58 20.12 13.18 1.03
CA LYS A 58 20.92 14.16 1.79
C LYS A 58 22.08 13.48 2.51
N VAL A 59 21.82 12.37 3.20
CA VAL A 59 22.85 11.56 3.87
C VAL A 59 23.92 11.08 2.88
N GLU A 60 23.51 10.55 1.73
CA GLU A 60 24.40 10.15 0.65
C GLU A 60 25.32 11.29 0.20
N SER A 61 24.74 12.46 -0.07
CA SER A 61 25.52 13.63 -0.50
C SER A 61 26.53 14.12 0.56
N MET A 62 26.21 13.98 1.86
CA MET A 62 27.14 14.31 2.94
C MET A 62 28.28 13.27 3.02
N ILE A 63 27.97 11.98 2.88
CA ILE A 63 28.97 10.89 2.97
C ILE A 63 29.94 10.89 1.77
N ILE A 64 29.45 11.22 0.57
CA ILE A 64 30.25 11.27 -0.66
C ILE A 64 31.19 12.49 -0.68
N ASN A 65 30.71 13.65 -0.23
CA ASN A 65 31.50 14.88 -0.25
C ASN A 65 32.62 14.89 0.81
N GLU A 66 32.52 14.06 1.84
CA GLU A 66 33.53 13.99 2.89
C GLU A 66 34.69 13.04 2.51
N LYS A 67 35.91 13.60 2.46
CA LYS A 67 37.13 12.85 2.10
C LYS A 67 37.63 11.93 3.23
N ASN A 68 37.43 12.32 4.50
CA ASN A 68 37.79 11.54 5.68
C ASN A 68 36.55 11.23 6.51
N LEU A 69 35.81 10.19 6.13
CA LEU A 69 34.60 9.81 6.84
C LEU A 69 34.95 9.12 8.17
N LYS A 70 34.87 9.84 9.29
CA LYS A 70 34.82 9.25 10.63
C LYS A 70 33.41 9.34 11.15
N LEU A 71 32.71 8.21 11.13
CA LEU A 71 31.38 8.08 11.70
C LEU A 71 31.50 7.76 13.19
N VAL A 72 31.01 8.67 14.02
CA VAL A 72 30.99 8.48 15.48
C VAL A 72 29.53 8.47 15.93
N VAL A 73 29.17 7.43 16.67
CA VAL A 73 27.86 7.32 17.31
C VAL A 73 27.89 8.11 18.61
N SER A 74 26.98 9.06 18.78
CA SER A 74 26.87 9.85 20.01
C SER A 74 25.38 10.08 20.31
N GLU A 75 24.91 9.61 21.48
CA GLU A 75 23.52 9.74 21.95
C GLU A 75 22.44 9.31 20.93
N ASN A 76 22.57 8.10 20.37
CA ASN A 76 21.60 7.51 19.43
C ASN A 76 21.51 8.21 18.05
N LYS A 77 22.47 9.07 17.73
CA LYS A 77 22.60 9.73 16.42
C LYS A 77 24.00 9.52 15.84
N VAL A 78 24.07 9.40 14.52
CA VAL A 78 25.34 9.29 13.79
C VAL A 78 25.84 10.69 13.45
N LYS A 79 27.10 11.00 13.79
CA LYS A 79 27.77 12.24 13.42
C LYS A 79 28.86 11.97 12.38
N ILE A 80 29.01 12.89 11.44
CA ILE A 80 30.19 12.96 10.56
C ILE A 80 31.20 13.91 11.21
N ASP A 81 32.40 13.38 11.49
CA ASP A 81 33.58 14.12 11.96
C ASP A 81 33.34 15.03 13.17
N ASN A 82 32.38 14.65 14.02
CA ASN A 82 31.99 15.35 15.26
C ASN A 82 31.31 16.73 15.09
N GLU A 83 31.02 17.18 13.88
CA GLU A 83 30.44 18.52 13.62
C GLU A 83 29.01 18.51 13.05
N THR A 84 28.61 17.49 12.28
CA THR A 84 27.29 17.45 11.64
C THR A 84 26.49 16.19 12.01
N PHE A 85 25.23 16.38 12.41
CA PHE A 85 24.29 15.30 12.67
C PHE A 85 23.64 14.85 11.36
N LEU A 86 23.61 13.54 11.11
CA LEU A 86 22.81 13.00 10.02
C LEU A 86 21.31 13.18 10.32
N PRO A 87 20.47 13.44 9.29
CA PRO A 87 19.02 13.34 9.40
C PRO A 87 18.59 12.00 9.99
N ASP A 88 17.58 12.01 10.87
CA ASP A 88 16.97 10.80 11.42
C ASP A 88 16.20 10.10 10.27
N CYS A 89 16.83 9.13 9.62
CA CYS A 89 16.26 8.38 8.51
C CYS A 89 16.66 6.90 8.61
N LEU A 90 15.94 6.04 7.88
CA LEU A 90 16.12 4.58 7.92
C LEU A 90 17.56 4.16 7.59
N VAL A 91 18.27 4.96 6.78
CA VAL A 91 19.67 4.77 6.43
C VAL A 91 20.59 5.10 7.61
N THR A 92 20.31 6.20 8.32
CA THR A 92 21.07 6.62 9.51
C THR A 92 20.89 5.62 10.65
N ASP A 93 19.67 5.12 10.86
CA ASP A 93 19.38 4.07 11.85
C ASP A 93 20.12 2.77 11.50
N TYR A 94 20.13 2.39 10.22
CA TYR A 94 20.87 1.23 9.74
C TYR A 94 22.39 1.38 9.91
N ILE A 95 22.94 2.57 9.61
CA ILE A 95 24.37 2.87 9.83
C ILE A 95 24.71 2.86 11.32
N HIS A 96 23.85 3.40 12.18
CA HIS A 96 24.03 3.38 13.63
C HIS A 96 24.15 1.94 14.17
N ASP A 97 23.22 1.08 13.75
CA ASP A 97 23.18 -0.33 14.15
C ASP A 97 24.38 -1.13 13.61
N LEU A 98 24.85 -0.80 12.41
CA LEU A 98 26.04 -1.40 11.81
C LEU A 98 27.33 -1.00 12.55
N ILE A 99 27.45 0.27 12.96
CA ILE A 99 28.61 0.77 13.72
C ILE A 99 28.61 0.23 15.16
N SER A 100 27.46 0.21 15.84
CA SER A 100 27.37 -0.32 17.20
C SER A 100 27.79 -1.79 17.26
N LYS A 101 27.39 -2.59 16.26
CA LYS A 101 27.77 -4.00 16.13
C LYS A 101 29.24 -4.17 15.77
N THR A 102 29.78 -3.39 14.84
CA THR A 102 31.21 -3.47 14.46
C THR A 102 32.12 -3.16 15.66
N ASN A 103 31.71 -2.21 16.51
CA ASN A 103 32.41 -1.91 17.75
C ASN A 103 32.29 -3.05 18.77
N ALA A 104 31.10 -3.65 18.93
CA ALA A 104 30.91 -4.81 19.79
C ALA A 104 31.69 -6.05 19.32
N GLU A 105 31.80 -6.28 18.01
CA GLU A 105 32.61 -7.36 17.43
C GLU A 105 34.13 -7.14 17.58
N ARG A 106 34.58 -5.87 17.56
CA ARG A 106 35.96 -5.51 17.90
C ARG A 106 36.28 -5.78 19.37
N GLU A 107 35.30 -5.64 20.26
CA GLU A 107 35.43 -5.87 21.70
C GLU A 107 35.28 -7.36 22.06
N ASN A 108 34.53 -8.15 21.27
CA ASN A 108 34.31 -9.57 21.51
C ASN A 108 34.34 -10.43 20.20
N PRO A 109 35.46 -11.11 19.88
CA PRO A 109 35.67 -11.81 18.61
C PRO A 109 34.75 -13.02 18.34
N ASP A 110 34.14 -13.60 19.38
CA ASP A 110 33.26 -14.79 19.28
C ASP A 110 31.86 -14.44 18.77
N ALA A 111 31.50 -13.16 18.64
CA ALA A 111 30.20 -12.68 18.15
C ALA A 111 30.08 -12.60 16.61
N ARG A 112 31.14 -12.96 15.87
CA ARG A 112 31.24 -12.81 14.40
C ARG A 112 30.22 -13.58 13.57
N ASN A 113 29.48 -14.53 14.15
CA ASN A 113 28.70 -15.52 13.38
C ASN A 113 27.18 -15.27 13.32
N THR A 114 26.68 -14.14 13.84
CA THR A 114 25.23 -13.98 14.09
C THR A 114 24.55 -12.81 13.35
N GLY A 115 25.10 -12.27 12.26
CA GLY A 115 24.61 -10.99 11.74
C GLY A 115 24.51 -10.80 10.23
N SER A 116 24.04 -11.80 9.49
CA SER A 116 23.58 -11.63 8.11
C SER A 116 22.19 -10.96 8.00
N ASP A 117 21.43 -10.85 9.10
CA ASP A 117 19.95 -10.73 9.03
C ASP A 117 19.37 -9.31 9.21
N HIS A 118 20.20 -8.27 9.31
CA HIS A 118 19.67 -6.95 9.70
C HIS A 118 18.98 -6.24 8.53
N ILE A 119 19.48 -6.39 7.29
CA ILE A 119 18.78 -5.87 6.10
C ILE A 119 17.42 -6.56 5.93
N GLU A 120 17.34 -7.85 6.24
CA GLU A 120 16.11 -8.64 6.12
C GLU A 120 15.05 -8.17 7.13
N TYR A 121 15.46 -7.78 8.35
CA TYR A 121 14.57 -7.14 9.32
C TYR A 121 13.99 -5.80 8.80
N TYR A 122 14.84 -4.93 8.25
CA TYR A 122 14.37 -3.64 7.69
C TYR A 122 13.53 -3.83 6.43
N GLU A 123 13.87 -4.79 5.57
CA GLU A 123 13.09 -5.15 4.38
C GLU A 123 11.71 -5.70 4.77
N SER A 124 11.65 -6.61 5.75
CA SER A 124 10.42 -7.12 6.36
C SER A 124 9.55 -6.00 6.93
N LYS A 125 10.15 -5.09 7.71
CA LYS A 125 9.44 -3.95 8.33
C LYS A 125 8.89 -2.96 7.30
N LEU A 126 9.59 -2.79 6.18
CA LEU A 126 9.15 -1.90 5.11
C LEU A 126 8.05 -2.53 4.25
N LYS A 127 8.12 -3.85 4.00
CA LYS A 127 7.17 -4.61 3.17
C LYS A 127 5.89 -5.04 3.91
N SER A 128 5.95 -5.26 5.22
CA SER A 128 4.80 -5.72 6.01
C SER A 128 3.53 -4.86 5.86
N PRO A 129 3.61 -3.51 5.82
CA PRO A 129 2.42 -2.68 5.56
C PRO A 129 1.85 -2.76 4.14
N HIS A 130 2.60 -3.25 3.15
CA HIS A 130 2.09 -3.39 1.78
C HIS A 130 1.27 -4.67 1.59
N GLU A 131 1.59 -5.73 2.35
CA GLU A 131 0.81 -6.97 2.37
C GLU A 131 -0.66 -6.70 2.76
N ILE A 132 -0.88 -5.80 3.71
CA ILE A 132 -2.24 -5.39 4.12
C ILE A 132 -3.00 -4.70 2.99
N GLY A 133 -2.27 -3.99 2.13
CA GLY A 133 -2.79 -3.29 0.97
C GLY A 133 -3.30 -4.24 -0.10
N TRP A 134 -2.45 -5.21 -0.46
CA TRP A 134 -2.79 -6.30 -1.37
C TRP A 134 -3.96 -7.13 -0.85
N PHE A 135 -3.96 -7.48 0.44
CA PHE A 135 -5.06 -8.18 1.09
C PHE A 135 -6.39 -7.42 0.97
N THR A 136 -6.36 -6.09 1.11
CA THR A 136 -7.57 -5.27 1.00
C THR A 136 -8.08 -5.19 -0.43
N ALA A 137 -7.19 -5.14 -1.43
CA ALA A 137 -7.58 -5.21 -2.84
C ALA A 137 -8.26 -6.55 -3.18
N ASP A 138 -7.77 -7.66 -2.62
CA ASP A 138 -8.41 -8.98 -2.77
C ASP A 138 -9.80 -9.03 -2.12
N ILE A 139 -9.97 -8.39 -0.95
CA ILE A 139 -11.28 -8.28 -0.32
C ILE A 139 -12.27 -7.52 -1.21
N MET A 140 -11.85 -6.44 -1.89
CA MET A 140 -12.73 -5.68 -2.79
C MET A 140 -13.28 -6.54 -3.94
N ILE A 141 -12.44 -7.37 -4.56
CA ILE A 141 -12.88 -8.29 -5.62
C ILE A 141 -13.86 -9.30 -5.04
N LYS A 142 -13.55 -9.89 -3.88
CA LYS A 142 -14.42 -10.88 -3.22
C LYS A 142 -15.76 -10.26 -2.82
N MET A 143 -15.79 -9.01 -2.39
CA MET A 143 -17.04 -8.28 -2.14
C MET A 143 -17.82 -8.00 -3.43
N GLY A 144 -17.14 -7.69 -4.54
CA GLY A 144 -17.77 -7.58 -5.86
C GLY A 144 -18.45 -8.87 -6.29
N LEU A 145 -17.76 -10.01 -6.13
CA LEU A 145 -18.31 -11.35 -6.38
C LEU A 145 -19.49 -11.67 -5.44
N LEU A 146 -19.41 -11.30 -4.16
CA LEU A 146 -20.53 -11.43 -3.22
C LEU A 146 -21.75 -10.64 -3.69
N GLY A 147 -21.53 -9.47 -4.29
CA GLY A 147 -22.58 -8.68 -4.95
C GLY A 147 -23.34 -9.45 -6.03
N THR A 148 -22.67 -10.30 -6.82
CA THR A 148 -23.37 -11.16 -7.81
C THR A 148 -24.30 -12.14 -7.15
N ILE A 149 -23.84 -12.80 -6.08
CA ILE A 149 -24.62 -13.79 -5.34
C ILE A 149 -25.85 -13.12 -4.74
N VAL A 150 -25.68 -11.94 -4.14
CA VAL A 150 -26.79 -11.16 -3.57
C VAL A 150 -27.76 -10.68 -4.65
N GLY A 151 -27.26 -10.20 -5.80
CA GLY A 151 -28.11 -9.80 -6.92
C GLY A 151 -28.94 -10.96 -7.48
N PHE A 152 -28.36 -12.16 -7.57
CA PHE A 152 -29.09 -13.37 -7.95
C PHE A 152 -30.12 -13.79 -6.89
N ILE A 153 -29.81 -13.68 -5.59
CA ILE A 153 -30.77 -13.94 -4.52
C ILE A 153 -31.96 -12.98 -4.61
N LEU A 154 -31.71 -11.68 -4.83
CA LEU A 154 -32.76 -10.69 -5.02
C LEU A 154 -33.63 -11.00 -6.25
N MET A 155 -33.00 -11.44 -7.34
CA MET A 155 -33.70 -11.87 -8.55
C MET A 155 -34.61 -13.09 -8.28
N LEU A 156 -34.07 -14.15 -7.67
CA LEU A 156 -34.83 -15.39 -7.40
C LEU A 156 -35.91 -15.20 -6.33
N GLY A 157 -35.66 -14.38 -5.31
CA GLY A 157 -36.65 -14.07 -4.27
C GLY A 157 -37.89 -13.36 -4.82
N SER A 158 -37.77 -12.62 -5.93
CA SER A 158 -38.92 -11.99 -6.59
C SER A 158 -39.84 -13.00 -7.29
N VAL A 159 -39.32 -14.17 -7.67
CA VAL A 159 -40.07 -15.24 -8.33
C VAL A 159 -40.75 -16.16 -7.32
N SER A 160 -40.13 -16.40 -6.15
CA SER A 160 -40.68 -17.34 -5.16
C SER A 160 -41.86 -16.80 -4.33
N ASN A 161 -42.05 -15.48 -4.31
CA ASN A 161 -43.00 -14.82 -3.41
C ASN A 161 -44.43 -14.65 -3.97
N LEU A 162 -44.74 -15.26 -5.12
CA LEU A 162 -45.97 -14.97 -5.87
C LEU A 162 -46.81 -16.23 -6.07
N ARG A 163 -48.10 -16.12 -5.68
CA ARG A 163 -49.12 -17.18 -5.79
C ARG A 163 -50.09 -16.99 -6.97
N ASP A 164 -50.19 -15.77 -7.55
CA ASP A 164 -51.13 -15.45 -8.63
C ASP A 164 -50.46 -14.68 -9.79
N PHE A 165 -50.70 -15.13 -11.02
CA PHE A 165 -50.14 -14.57 -12.25
C PHE A 165 -51.07 -13.53 -12.89
N ASP A 166 -51.19 -12.36 -12.27
CA ASP A 166 -51.84 -11.20 -12.88
C ASP A 166 -50.85 -10.37 -13.74
N VAL A 167 -51.36 -9.61 -14.72
CA VAL A 167 -50.55 -8.75 -15.62
C VAL A 167 -49.75 -7.70 -14.83
N THR A 168 -50.31 -7.19 -13.73
CA THR A 168 -49.62 -6.23 -12.85
C THR A 168 -48.49 -6.90 -12.05
N THR A 169 -48.63 -8.19 -11.73
CA THR A 169 -47.61 -9.00 -11.09
C THR A 169 -46.46 -9.32 -12.04
N MET A 170 -46.74 -9.59 -13.31
CA MET A 170 -45.73 -9.82 -14.36
C MET A 170 -44.80 -8.61 -14.57
N GLN A 171 -45.34 -7.39 -14.63
CA GLN A 171 -44.51 -6.18 -14.74
C GLN A 171 -43.60 -5.97 -13.51
N LYS A 172 -44.09 -6.28 -12.31
CA LYS A 172 -43.29 -6.22 -11.08
C LYS A 172 -42.17 -7.26 -11.08
N ILE A 173 -42.42 -8.49 -11.56
CA ILE A 173 -41.39 -9.53 -11.70
C ILE A 173 -40.27 -9.03 -12.61
N LEU A 174 -40.61 -8.53 -13.80
CA LEU A 174 -39.61 -8.02 -14.75
C LEU A 174 -38.79 -6.88 -14.16
N SER A 175 -39.42 -5.98 -13.39
CA SER A 175 -38.73 -4.89 -12.69
C SER A 175 -37.77 -5.41 -11.60
N TYR A 176 -38.20 -6.37 -10.76
CA TYR A 176 -37.34 -6.94 -9.73
C TYR A 176 -36.19 -7.78 -10.32
N MET A 177 -36.44 -8.53 -11.39
CA MET A 177 -35.39 -9.27 -12.09
C MET A 177 -34.34 -8.32 -12.69
N SER A 178 -34.79 -7.24 -13.33
CA SER A 178 -33.91 -6.19 -13.85
C SER A 178 -33.10 -5.53 -12.73
N SER A 179 -33.73 -5.24 -11.58
CA SER A 179 -33.05 -4.65 -10.42
C SER A 179 -32.02 -5.59 -9.78
N GLY A 180 -32.33 -6.88 -9.65
CA GLY A 180 -31.40 -7.89 -9.12
C GLY A 180 -30.19 -8.09 -10.04
N MET A 181 -30.43 -8.15 -11.35
CA MET A 181 -29.36 -8.18 -12.35
C MET A 181 -28.49 -6.92 -12.32
N GLY A 182 -29.11 -5.74 -12.23
CA GLY A 182 -28.40 -4.47 -12.09
C GLY A 182 -27.51 -4.48 -10.85
N THR A 183 -28.04 -4.90 -9.70
CA THR A 183 -27.26 -5.01 -8.46
C THR A 183 -26.05 -5.92 -8.63
N ALA A 184 -26.19 -7.08 -9.29
CA ALA A 184 -25.09 -8.00 -9.55
C ALA A 184 -24.00 -7.36 -10.44
N LEU A 185 -24.39 -6.77 -11.58
CA LEU A 185 -23.46 -6.22 -12.56
C LEU A 185 -22.71 -5.00 -12.02
N TYR A 186 -23.43 -4.04 -11.45
CA TYR A 186 -22.83 -2.81 -10.93
C TYR A 186 -21.91 -3.08 -9.74
N THR A 187 -22.31 -3.95 -8.80
CA THR A 187 -21.45 -4.28 -7.65
C THR A 187 -20.17 -4.99 -8.08
N THR A 188 -20.26 -5.87 -9.10
CA THR A 188 -19.07 -6.54 -9.67
C THR A 188 -18.13 -5.54 -10.32
N LEU A 189 -18.68 -4.65 -11.14
CA LEU A 189 -17.92 -3.59 -11.80
C LEU A 189 -17.22 -2.72 -10.75
N ALA A 190 -17.92 -2.28 -9.70
CA ALA A 190 -17.34 -1.50 -8.62
C ALA A 190 -16.20 -2.24 -7.92
N GLY A 191 -16.39 -3.52 -7.58
CA GLY A 191 -15.37 -4.36 -6.96
C GLY A 191 -14.11 -4.46 -7.79
N LEU A 192 -14.24 -4.77 -9.08
CA LEU A 192 -13.11 -4.93 -10.02
C LEU A 192 -12.38 -3.61 -10.27
N VAL A 193 -13.11 -2.51 -10.48
CA VAL A 193 -12.49 -1.20 -10.73
C VAL A 193 -11.76 -0.71 -9.49
N CYS A 194 -12.38 -0.79 -8.31
CA CYS A 194 -11.77 -0.34 -7.06
C CYS A 194 -10.54 -1.18 -6.72
N SER A 195 -10.60 -2.51 -6.86
CA SER A 195 -9.47 -3.39 -6.59
C SER A 195 -8.31 -3.16 -7.56
N MET A 196 -8.59 -2.96 -8.85
CA MET A 196 -7.56 -2.72 -9.87
C MET A 196 -6.84 -1.39 -9.60
N LEU A 197 -7.59 -0.34 -9.25
CA LEU A 197 -7.02 0.95 -8.89
C LEU A 197 -6.19 0.85 -7.60
N ALA A 198 -6.67 0.14 -6.59
CA ALA A 198 -5.94 -0.09 -5.34
C ALA A 198 -4.65 -0.89 -5.57
N ALA A 199 -4.71 -1.98 -6.35
CA ALA A 199 -3.55 -2.80 -6.70
C ALA A 199 -2.47 -1.99 -7.43
N THR A 200 -2.89 -1.11 -8.36
CA THR A 200 -1.96 -0.22 -9.06
C THR A 200 -1.27 0.76 -8.10
N GLN A 201 -2.01 1.32 -7.12
CA GLN A 201 -1.45 2.21 -6.09
C GLN A 201 -0.39 1.49 -5.25
N TYR A 202 -0.70 0.28 -4.77
CA TYR A 202 0.25 -0.51 -3.97
C TYR A 202 1.46 -0.99 -4.78
N GLN A 203 1.29 -1.35 -6.05
CA GLN A 203 2.42 -1.73 -6.89
C GLN A 203 3.42 -0.57 -7.08
N MET A 204 2.95 0.68 -7.18
CA MET A 204 3.83 1.85 -7.22
C MET A 204 4.55 2.09 -5.89
N LEU A 205 3.87 1.83 -4.77
CA LEU A 205 4.43 1.95 -3.43
C LEU A 205 5.51 0.90 -3.15
N ASP A 206 5.28 -0.34 -3.59
CA ASP A 206 6.23 -1.44 -3.52
C ASP A 206 7.52 -1.08 -4.25
N ARG A 207 7.41 -0.63 -5.51
CA ARG A 207 8.58 -0.18 -6.30
C ARG A 207 9.36 0.92 -5.60
N SER A 208 8.68 1.92 -5.05
CA SER A 208 9.34 3.03 -4.34
C SER A 208 10.09 2.55 -3.09
N SER A 209 9.60 1.47 -2.47
CA SER A 209 10.20 0.89 -1.27
C SER A 209 11.39 0.01 -1.61
N ASP A 210 11.30 -0.77 -2.68
CA ASP A 210 12.43 -1.52 -3.23
C ASP A 210 13.56 -0.57 -3.66
N ASP A 211 13.25 0.54 -4.34
CA ASP A 211 14.22 1.58 -4.73
C ASP A 211 14.96 2.18 -3.51
N LEU A 212 14.25 2.40 -2.40
CA LEU A 212 14.85 2.88 -1.14
C LEU A 212 15.79 1.84 -0.52
N ILE A 213 15.38 0.57 -0.48
CA ILE A 213 16.22 -0.52 0.04
C ILE A 213 17.49 -0.69 -0.80
N ASP A 214 17.38 -0.62 -2.11
CA ASP A 214 18.53 -0.74 -3.01
C ASP A 214 19.48 0.45 -2.87
N SER A 215 18.95 1.66 -2.67
CA SER A 215 19.75 2.85 -2.35
C SER A 215 20.54 2.68 -1.05
N ILE A 216 19.91 2.14 0.01
CA ILE A 216 20.56 1.82 1.29
C ILE A 216 21.67 0.79 1.10
N ARG A 217 21.40 -0.29 0.37
CA ARG A 217 22.38 -1.36 0.10
C ARG A 217 23.58 -0.83 -0.66
N HIS A 218 23.35 -0.04 -1.70
CA HIS A 218 24.41 0.57 -2.51
C HIS A 218 25.28 1.48 -1.66
N LEU A 219 24.67 2.40 -0.91
CA LEU A 219 25.37 3.36 -0.05
C LEU A 219 26.23 2.63 1.00
N THR A 220 25.66 1.63 1.66
CA THR A 220 26.36 0.85 2.69
C THR A 220 27.54 0.10 2.11
N ARG A 221 27.34 -0.66 1.02
CA ARG A 221 28.40 -1.51 0.45
C ARG A 221 29.53 -0.72 -0.19
N VAL A 222 29.22 0.40 -0.85
CA VAL A 222 30.20 1.17 -1.62
C VAL A 222 30.96 2.17 -0.74
N TYR A 223 30.28 2.85 0.18
CA TYR A 223 30.88 3.95 0.93
C TYR A 223 31.18 3.63 2.39
N VAL A 224 30.37 2.80 3.03
CA VAL A 224 30.45 2.56 4.48
C VAL A 224 31.38 1.38 4.78
N LEU A 225 31.11 0.19 4.22
CA LEU A 225 31.90 -1.02 4.50
C LEU A 225 33.42 -0.86 4.22
N PRO A 226 33.85 -0.31 3.06
CA PRO A 226 35.28 -0.20 2.76
C PRO A 226 36.04 0.76 3.68
N ARG A 227 35.34 1.67 4.36
CA ARG A 227 35.92 2.65 5.29
C ARG A 227 35.88 2.19 6.76
N LEU A 228 35.19 1.09 7.05
CA LEU A 228 35.13 0.44 8.37
C LEU A 228 36.14 -0.72 8.53
N SER A 229 36.59 -1.31 7.41
CA SER A 229 37.71 -2.25 7.34
C SER A 229 39.04 -1.59 7.65
#